data_AF-A0A818M8N6-F1
#
_entry.id   AF-A0A818M8N6-F1
#
_cell.length_a   1.000
_cell.length_b   1.000
_cell.length_c   1.000
_cell.angle_alpha   90.00
_cell.angle_beta   90.00
_cell.angle_gamma   90.00
#
_symmetry.space_group_name_H-M   'P 1'
#
loop_
_entity.id
_entity.type
_entity.pdbx_description
1 polymer ?
#
loop_
_entity_poly.entity_id
_entity_poly.type
_entity_poly.pdbx_seq_one_letter_code
_entity_poly.pdbx_strand_id
1 'polypeptide(L)'
;MIAFGVCDSIGSFVFGQLVKIVGRWPCFAIATLISYAMIITMLVWRPLADQIVVLFIIAGFWGVADAVWQSQTSALYGVLFTDNNEAAFSNYRLWESAGFAFFYILLPRIRTRITLIILLVSLSVGISGYALAEYRWQTTEEKEKNAKNNQVSPS
;
A
#
# COMPACT_ATOMS: atom_id res chain seq x y z
N MET A 1 20.25 0.44 2.78
CA MET A 1 19.55 1.46 3.60
C MET A 1 19.60 2.84 2.96
N ILE A 2 20.78 3.39 2.61
CA ILE A 2 20.84 4.72 1.94
C ILE A 2 20.14 4.71 0.57
N ALA A 3 20.40 3.74 -0.30
CA ALA A 3 19.75 3.67 -1.62
C ALA A 3 18.22 3.51 -1.53
N PHE A 4 17.76 2.71 -0.56
CA PHE A 4 16.32 2.57 -0.26
C PHE A 4 15.72 3.92 0.13
N GLY A 5 16.31 4.62 1.11
CA GLY A 5 15.81 5.92 1.58
C GLY A 5 15.88 7.03 0.53
N VAL A 6 16.90 7.04 -0.33
CA VAL A 6 17.00 7.99 -1.46
C VAL A 6 15.91 7.72 -2.48
N CYS A 7 15.71 6.46 -2.88
CA CYS A 7 14.65 6.09 -3.81
C CYS A 7 13.25 6.32 -3.24
N ASP A 8 13.05 6.07 -1.95
CA ASP A 8 11.80 6.34 -1.23
C ASP A 8 11.49 7.86 -1.18
N SER A 9 12.49 8.69 -0.88
CA SER A 9 12.33 10.16 -0.89
C SER A 9 12.00 10.70 -2.28
N ILE A 10 12.72 10.22 -3.31
CA ILE A 10 12.46 10.60 -4.71
C ILE A 10 11.08 10.08 -5.15
N GLY A 11 10.75 8.84 -4.81
CA GLY A 11 9.46 8.21 -5.08
C GLY A 11 8.32 9.01 -4.47
N SER A 12 8.42 9.37 -3.18
CA SER A 12 7.43 10.19 -2.48
C SER A 12 7.20 11.53 -3.16
N PHE A 13 8.26 12.18 -3.65
CA PHE A 13 8.14 13.44 -4.38
C PHE A 13 7.44 13.26 -5.74
N VAL A 14 7.88 12.27 -6.52
CA VAL A 14 7.34 11.99 -7.85
C VAL A 14 5.88 11.54 -7.77
N PHE A 15 5.55 10.64 -6.86
CA PHE A 15 4.17 10.16 -6.68
C PHE A 15 3.26 11.20 -6.05
N GLY A 16 3.77 12.10 -5.21
CA GLY A 16 3.02 13.25 -4.74
C GLY A 16 2.52 14.15 -5.87
N GLN A 17 3.28 14.22 -6.98
CA GLN A 17 2.83 14.89 -8.21
C GLN A 17 2.01 13.96 -9.13
N LEU A 18 2.39 12.69 -9.25
CA LEU A 18 1.73 11.72 -10.12
C LEU A 18 0.28 11.44 -9.71
N VAL A 19 0.00 11.41 -8.40
CA VAL A 19 -1.35 11.25 -7.83
C VAL A 19 -2.30 12.36 -8.28
N LYS A 20 -1.80 13.59 -8.45
CA LYS A 20 -2.60 14.72 -8.93
C LYS A 20 -3.02 14.57 -10.39
N ILE A 21 -2.28 13.76 -11.16
CA ILE A 21 -2.47 13.60 -12.61
C ILE A 21 -3.25 12.31 -12.92
N VAL A 22 -2.95 11.21 -12.23
CA VAL A 22 -3.37 9.85 -12.61
C VAL A 22 -4.55 9.34 -11.75
N GLY A 23 -4.79 9.94 -10.59
CA GLY A 23 -5.84 9.51 -9.66
C GLY A 23 -5.37 8.40 -8.71
N ARG A 24 -6.08 8.26 -7.59
CA ARG A 24 -5.70 7.41 -6.43
C ARG A 24 -5.61 5.91 -6.77
N TRP A 25 -6.57 5.44 -7.57
CA TRP A 25 -6.75 4.04 -7.97
C TRP A 25 -5.58 3.42 -8.76
N PRO A 26 -5.18 3.99 -9.91
CA PRO A 26 -4.10 3.44 -10.72
C PRO A 26 -2.73 3.50 -10.03
N CYS A 27 -2.46 4.50 -9.19
CA CYS A 27 -1.20 4.55 -8.42
C CYS A 27 -1.07 3.34 -7.47
N PHE A 28 -2.15 2.97 -6.79
CA PHE A 28 -2.17 1.83 -5.88
C PHE A 28 -2.00 0.48 -6.61
N ALA A 29 -2.62 0.35 -7.79
CA ALA A 29 -2.46 -0.83 -8.63
C ALA A 29 -1.02 -1.01 -9.15
N ILE A 30 -0.37 0.08 -9.57
CA ILE A 30 1.03 0.06 -10.02
C ILE A 30 1.96 -0.33 -8.86
N ALA A 31 1.77 0.25 -7.68
CA ALA A 31 2.57 -0.09 -6.50
C ALA A 31 2.40 -1.56 -6.11
N THR A 32 1.17 -2.07 -6.14
CA THR A 32 0.86 -3.48 -5.93
C THR A 32 1.62 -4.39 -6.90
N LEU A 33 1.61 -4.05 -8.19
CA LEU A 33 2.29 -4.85 -9.22
C LEU A 33 3.80 -4.85 -9.01
N ILE A 34 4.39 -3.70 -8.69
CA ILE A 34 5.82 -3.57 -8.39
C ILE A 34 6.18 -4.40 -7.15
N SER A 35 5.40 -4.30 -6.06
CA SER A 35 5.61 -5.09 -4.85
C SER A 35 5.57 -6.59 -5.13
N TYR A 36 4.57 -7.10 -5.87
CA TYR A 36 4.52 -8.52 -6.26
C TYR A 36 5.73 -8.93 -7.10
N ALA A 37 6.08 -8.14 -8.12
CA ALA A 37 7.23 -8.43 -8.98
C ALA A 37 8.53 -8.53 -8.17
N MET A 38 8.72 -7.65 -7.19
CA MET A 38 9.91 -7.67 -6.32
C MET A 38 9.91 -8.86 -5.37
N ILE A 39 8.77 -9.21 -4.74
CA ILE A 39 8.67 -10.38 -3.86
C ILE A 39 8.94 -11.67 -4.63
N ILE A 40 8.34 -11.82 -5.82
CA ILE A 40 8.55 -13.00 -6.69
C ILE A 40 10.02 -13.08 -7.11
N THR A 41 10.63 -11.96 -7.49
CA THR A 41 12.05 -11.90 -7.83
C THR A 41 12.91 -12.35 -6.65
N MET A 42 12.65 -11.87 -5.43
CA MET A 42 13.37 -12.30 -4.21
C MET A 42 13.12 -13.76 -3.83
N LEU A 43 12.00 -14.36 -4.25
CA LEU A 43 11.67 -15.76 -3.97
C LEU A 43 12.39 -16.73 -4.92
N VAL A 44 12.51 -16.34 -6.20
CA VAL A 44 13.13 -17.15 -7.26
C VAL A 44 14.65 -16.95 -7.28
N TRP A 45 15.11 -15.71 -7.11
CA TRP A 45 16.52 -15.35 -7.18
C TRP A 45 17.25 -15.75 -5.90
N ARG A 46 18.43 -16.38 -6.06
CA ARG A 46 19.34 -16.68 -4.93
C ARG A 46 20.42 -15.61 -4.90
N PRO A 47 20.64 -14.93 -3.76
CA PRO A 47 21.66 -13.89 -3.69
C PRO A 47 23.05 -14.51 -3.90
N LEU A 48 23.70 -14.16 -5.00
CA LEU A 48 25.13 -14.41 -5.23
C LEU A 48 25.92 -13.14 -4.86
N ALA A 49 27.09 -13.31 -4.25
CA ALA A 49 27.93 -12.21 -3.76
C ALA A 49 28.38 -11.23 -4.87
N ASP A 50 28.37 -11.65 -6.14
CA ASP A 50 28.83 -10.87 -7.29
C ASP A 50 27.74 -9.95 -7.89
N GLN A 51 26.50 -10.02 -7.38
CA GLN A 51 25.34 -9.33 -7.97
C GLN A 51 24.73 -8.29 -7.02
N ILE A 52 25.59 -7.54 -6.30
CA ILE A 52 25.18 -6.49 -5.36
C ILE A 52 24.32 -5.40 -6.05
N VAL A 53 24.55 -5.12 -7.33
CA VAL A 53 23.78 -4.15 -8.11
C VAL A 53 22.28 -4.53 -8.19
N VAL A 54 21.97 -5.82 -8.29
CA VAL A 54 20.58 -6.31 -8.34
C VAL A 54 19.87 -6.02 -7.01
N LEU A 55 20.57 -6.15 -5.88
CA LEU A 55 20.02 -5.79 -4.57
C LEU A 55 19.70 -4.30 -4.46
N PHE A 56 20.53 -3.43 -5.04
CA PHE A 56 20.27 -1.99 -5.07
C PHE A 56 19.04 -1.63 -5.92
N ILE A 57 18.88 -2.29 -7.08
CA ILE A 57 17.70 -2.10 -7.93
C ILE A 57 16.44 -2.56 -7.20
N ILE A 58 16.46 -3.76 -6.60
CA ILE A 58 15.32 -4.26 -5.82
C ILE A 58 15.01 -3.31 -4.67
N ALA A 59 16.01 -2.84 -3.91
CA ALA A 59 15.80 -1.89 -2.83
C ALA A 59 15.24 -0.55 -3.33
N GLY A 60 15.66 -0.07 -4.51
CA GLY A 60 15.13 1.14 -5.10
C GLY A 60 13.66 1.01 -5.45
N PHE A 61 13.28 -0.04 -6.20
CA PHE A 61 11.87 -0.30 -6.53
C PHE A 61 11.02 -0.62 -5.30
N TRP A 62 11.59 -1.27 -4.29
CA TRP A 62 10.92 -1.52 -3.02
C TRP A 62 10.57 -0.20 -2.31
N GLY A 63 11.51 0.75 -2.23
CA GLY A 63 11.28 2.06 -1.63
C GLY A 63 10.28 2.89 -2.40
N VAL A 64 10.35 2.86 -3.73
CA VAL A 64 9.37 3.51 -4.61
C VAL A 64 7.95 2.96 -4.37
N ALA A 65 7.79 1.65 -4.19
CA ALA A 65 6.48 1.08 -3.86
C ALA A 65 6.02 1.46 -2.45
N ASP A 66 6.90 1.41 -1.45
CA ASP A 66 6.62 1.76 -0.05
C ASP A 66 6.13 3.21 0.10
N ALA A 67 6.79 4.16 -0.56
CA ALA A 67 6.37 5.55 -0.67
C ALA A 67 4.91 5.69 -1.15
N VAL A 68 4.51 4.91 -2.15
CA VAL A 68 3.14 4.92 -2.67
C VAL A 68 2.19 4.36 -1.63
N TRP A 69 2.50 3.21 -1.02
CA TRP A 69 1.66 2.60 -0.01
C TRP A 69 1.40 3.55 1.16
N GLN A 70 2.43 4.20 1.69
CA GLN A 70 2.30 5.10 2.82
C GLN A 70 1.51 6.38 2.48
N SER A 71 1.79 6.99 1.32
CA SER A 71 1.09 8.21 0.88
C SER A 71 -0.38 7.94 0.53
N GLN A 72 -0.66 6.85 -0.20
CA GLN A 72 -2.03 6.50 -0.59
C GLN A 72 -2.88 6.10 0.61
N THR A 73 -2.32 5.32 1.54
CA THR A 73 -3.06 4.90 2.75
C THR A 73 -3.41 6.10 3.62
N SER A 74 -2.45 7.00 3.83
CA SER A 74 -2.69 8.24 4.58
C SER A 74 -3.76 9.12 3.91
N ALA A 75 -3.71 9.25 2.57
CA ALA A 75 -4.72 9.99 1.82
C ALA A 75 -6.11 9.34 1.85
N LEU A 76 -6.18 8.00 1.85
CA LEU A 76 -7.44 7.26 1.95
C LEU A 76 -8.13 7.52 3.30
N TYR A 77 -7.37 7.40 4.40
CA TYR A 77 -7.89 7.67 5.74
C TYR A 77 -8.33 9.12 5.91
N GLY A 78 -7.63 10.08 5.31
CA GLY A 78 -8.01 11.50 5.33
C GLY A 78 -9.29 11.84 4.56
N VAL A 79 -9.63 11.07 3.52
CA VAL A 79 -10.91 11.25 2.77
C VAL A 79 -12.06 10.50 3.43
N LEU A 80 -11.80 9.35 4.07
CA LEU A 80 -12.83 8.50 4.65
C LEU A 80 -13.38 9.03 5.98
N PHE A 81 -12.57 9.76 6.77
CA PHE A 81 -12.93 10.20 8.12
C PHE A 81 -12.75 11.71 8.34
N THR A 82 -13.25 12.54 7.42
CA THR A 82 -13.11 14.01 7.49
C THR A 82 -13.48 14.62 8.85
N ASP A 83 -14.50 14.09 9.52
CA ASP A 83 -14.97 14.59 10.82
C ASP A 83 -14.15 14.10 12.03
N ASN A 84 -13.42 12.99 11.91
CA ASN A 84 -12.68 12.36 13.02
C ASN A 84 -11.28 11.89 12.61
N ASN A 85 -10.58 12.72 11.84
CA ASN A 85 -9.26 12.41 11.28
C ASN A 85 -8.23 12.03 12.34
N GLU A 86 -8.20 12.71 13.48
CA GLU A 86 -7.19 12.49 14.53
C GLU A 86 -7.31 11.10 15.16
N ALA A 87 -8.52 10.65 15.49
CA ALA A 87 -8.76 9.34 16.06
C ALA A 87 -8.47 8.22 15.05
N ALA A 88 -8.89 8.40 13.80
CA ALA A 88 -8.66 7.44 12.74
C ALA A 88 -7.16 7.28 12.42
N PHE A 89 -6.43 8.40 12.31
CA PHE A 89 -5.00 8.39 12.02
C PHE A 89 -4.16 7.85 13.19
N SER A 90 -4.57 8.16 14.43
CA SER A 90 -3.93 7.60 15.63
C SER A 90 -4.08 6.08 15.70
N ASN A 91 -5.29 5.57 15.41
CA ASN A 91 -5.53 4.13 15.39
C ASN A 91 -4.78 3.43 14.25
N TYR A 92 -4.67 4.06 13.08
CA TYR A 92 -3.86 3.55 11.97
C TYR A 92 -2.38 3.41 12.34
N ARG A 93 -1.75 4.47 12.88
CA ARG A 93 -0.35 4.44 13.30
C ARG A 93 -0.08 3.45 14.43
N LEU A 94 -1.06 3.24 15.32
CA LEU A 94 -0.97 2.23 16.37
C LEU A 94 -0.89 0.83 15.78
N TRP A 95 -1.78 0.50 14.84
CA TRP A 95 -1.80 -0.80 14.17
C TRP A 95 -0.55 -1.06 13.32
N GLU A 96 -0.09 -0.04 12.62
CA GLU A 96 1.17 -0.08 11.86
C GLU A 96 2.37 -0.40 12.78
N SER A 97 2.48 0.33 13.89
CA SER A 97 3.56 0.13 14.87
C SER A 97 3.50 -1.26 15.53
N ALA A 98 2.30 -1.76 15.83
CA ALA A 98 2.11 -3.10 16.36
C ALA A 98 2.57 -4.18 15.36
N GLY A 99 2.30 -3.98 14.07
CA GLY A 99 2.81 -4.84 12.99
C GLY A 99 4.35 -4.85 12.95
N PHE A 100 5.00 -3.69 13.00
CA PHE A 100 6.46 -3.61 13.05
C PHE A 100 7.04 -4.30 14.28
N ALA A 101 6.45 -4.10 15.46
CA ALA A 101 6.87 -4.77 16.68
C ALA A 101 6.76 -6.30 16.58
N PHE A 102 5.65 -6.80 16.03
CA PHE A 102 5.44 -8.22 15.81
C PHE A 102 6.49 -8.80 14.84
N PHE A 103 6.68 -8.18 13.68
CA PHE A 103 7.68 -8.64 12.72
C PHE A 103 9.10 -8.55 13.26
N TYR A 104 9.46 -7.51 14.02
CA TYR A 104 10.78 -7.39 14.63
C TYR A 104 11.12 -8.59 15.53
N ILE A 105 10.13 -9.11 16.27
CA ILE A 105 10.30 -10.29 17.14
C ILE A 105 10.36 -11.59 16.32
N LEU A 106 9.58 -11.69 15.24
CA LEU A 106 9.47 -12.90 14.43
C LEU A 106 10.62 -13.07 13.41
N LEU A 107 11.08 -11.98 12.78
CA LEU A 107 12.05 -11.98 11.68
C LEU A 107 13.37 -12.70 12.00
N PRO A 108 14.01 -12.53 13.18
CA PRO A 108 15.26 -13.22 13.50
C PRO A 108 15.08 -14.73 13.72
N ARG A 109 13.86 -15.18 14.02
CA ARG A 109 13.56 -16.58 14.35
C ARG A 109 13.13 -17.40 13.13
N ILE A 110 12.68 -16.72 12.06
CA ILE A 110 12.06 -17.35 10.90
C ILE A 110 13.01 -17.31 9.70
N ARG A 111 12.99 -18.37 8.89
CA ARG A 111 13.77 -18.42 7.64
C ARG A 111 13.26 -17.37 6.64
N THR A 112 14.15 -16.67 5.95
CA THR A 112 13.84 -15.61 4.98
C THR A 112 12.76 -15.98 3.96
N ARG A 113 12.74 -17.23 3.47
CA ARG A 113 11.70 -17.71 2.54
C ARG A 113 10.29 -17.66 3.14
N ILE A 114 10.14 -18.06 4.40
CA ILE A 114 8.84 -18.08 5.07
C ILE A 114 8.38 -16.64 5.31
N THR A 115 9.28 -15.75 5.70
CA THR A 115 9.01 -14.32 5.80
C THR A 115 8.48 -13.73 4.49
N LEU A 116 9.11 -14.04 3.35
CA LEU A 116 8.65 -13.57 2.04
C LEU A 116 7.26 -14.10 1.68
N ILE A 117 6.93 -15.35 2.04
CA ILE A 117 5.59 -15.91 1.83
C ILE A 117 4.56 -15.20 2.71
N ILE A 118 4.86 -14.96 3.98
CA ILE A 118 3.99 -14.20 4.90
C ILE A 118 3.71 -12.81 4.32
N LEU A 119 4.74 -12.13 3.80
CA LEU A 119 4.62 -10.83 3.18
C LEU A 119 3.71 -10.86 1.94
N LEU A 120 3.86 -11.88 1.08
CA LEU A 120 3.02 -12.07 -0.10
C LEU A 120 1.54 -12.32 0.25
N VAL A 121 1.29 -13.16 1.25
CA VAL A 121 -0.08 -13.42 1.75
C VAL A 121 -0.67 -12.14 2.35
N SER A 122 0.10 -11.42 3.17
CA SER A 122 -0.35 -10.16 3.77
C SER A 122 -0.69 -9.10 2.72
N LEU A 123 0.12 -8.98 1.65
CA LEU A 123 -0.15 -8.08 0.53
C LEU A 123 -1.47 -8.46 -0.16
N SER A 124 -1.67 -9.75 -0.41
CA SER A 124 -2.86 -10.29 -1.08
C SER A 124 -4.15 -10.02 -0.27
N VAL A 125 -4.08 -10.19 1.05
CA VAL A 125 -5.17 -9.86 1.97
C VAL A 125 -5.44 -8.35 1.98
N GLY A 126 -4.39 -7.52 2.00
CA GLY A 126 -4.51 -6.06 1.95
C GLY A 126 -5.23 -5.58 0.69
N ILE A 127 -4.86 -6.10 -0.47
CA ILE A 127 -5.50 -5.76 -1.75
C ILE A 127 -6.95 -6.21 -1.79
N SER A 128 -7.24 -7.40 -1.28
CA SER A 128 -8.62 -7.91 -1.19
C SER A 128 -9.48 -7.03 -0.29
N GLY A 129 -8.92 -6.58 0.84
CA GLY A 129 -9.57 -5.64 1.74
C GLY A 129 -9.84 -4.28 1.09
N TYR A 130 -8.88 -3.77 0.31
CA TYR A 130 -9.03 -2.53 -0.45
C TYR A 130 -10.11 -2.65 -1.54
N ALA A 131 -10.09 -3.73 -2.31
CA ALA A 131 -11.10 -4.00 -3.34
C ALA A 131 -12.51 -4.08 -2.74
N LEU A 132 -12.65 -4.71 -1.56
CA LEU A 132 -13.94 -4.77 -0.86
C LEU A 132 -14.37 -3.39 -0.35
N ALA A 133 -13.45 -2.60 0.20
CA ALA A 133 -13.74 -1.25 0.67
C ALA A 133 -14.25 -0.36 -0.48
N GLU A 134 -13.60 -0.45 -1.65
CA GLU A 134 -14.05 0.28 -2.83
C GLU A 134 -15.42 -0.19 -3.31
N TYR A 135 -15.64 -1.50 -3.39
CA TYR A 135 -16.91 -2.04 -3.81
C TYR A 135 -18.04 -1.52 -2.91
N ARG A 136 -17.80 -1.45 -1.59
CA ARG A 136 -18.75 -0.85 -0.65
C ARG A 136 -18.94 0.65 -0.86
N TRP A 137 -17.87 1.38 -1.18
CA TRP A 137 -17.94 2.82 -1.45
C TRP A 137 -18.81 3.12 -2.68
N GLN A 138 -18.55 2.44 -3.80
CA GLN A 138 -19.30 2.60 -5.05
C GLN A 138 -20.79 2.23 -4.87
N THR A 139 -21.06 1.13 -4.16
CA THR A 139 -22.43 0.71 -3.86
C THR A 139 -23.17 1.73 -2.98
N THR A 140 -22.46 2.43 -2.08
CA THR A 140 -23.07 3.45 -1.21
C THR A 140 -23.38 4.71 -1.99
N GLU A 141 -22.48 5.17 -2.85
CA GLU A 141 -22.74 6.32 -3.74
C GLU A 141 -23.89 6.05 -4.72
N GLU A 142 -23.97 4.85 -5.29
CA GLU A 142 -25.10 4.47 -6.15
C GLU A 142 -26.43 4.47 -5.40
N LYS A 143 -26.44 3.98 -4.15
CA LYS A 143 -27.65 4.01 -3.30
C LYS A 143 -28.08 5.43 -2.96
N GLU A 144 -27.14 6.32 -2.65
CA GLU A 144 -27.45 7.73 -2.37
C GLU A 144 -27.98 8.47 -3.62
N LYS A 145 -27.40 8.22 -4.80
CA LYS A 145 -27.88 8.79 -6.06
C LYS A 145 -29.29 8.29 -6.40
N ASN A 146 -29.56 6.99 -6.23
CA ASN A 146 -30.88 6.42 -6.46
C ASN A 146 -31.92 6.92 -5.45
N ALA A 147 -31.54 7.11 -4.19
CA ALA A 147 -32.42 7.69 -3.17
C ALA A 147 -32.79 9.15 -3.49
N LYS A 148 -31.83 9.96 -3.95
CA LYS A 148 -32.09 11.35 -4.38
C LYS A 148 -32.97 11.41 -5.64
N ASN A 149 -32.76 10.54 -6.62
CA ASN A 149 -33.61 10.49 -7.83
C ASN A 149 -35.06 10.07 -7.53
N ASN A 150 -35.26 9.13 -6.59
CA ASN A 150 -36.60 8.72 -6.19
C ASN A 150 -37.35 9.77 -5.36
N GLN A 151 -36.65 10.70 -4.68
CA GLN A 151 -37.30 11.82 -3.98
C GLN A 151 -37.71 12.97 -4.92
N VAL A 152 -37.11 13.07 -6.11
CA VAL A 152 -37.43 14.12 -7.11
C VAL A 152 -38.58 13.70 -8.05
N SER A 153 -39.00 12.43 -8.00
CA SER A 153 -40.03 11.85 -8.88
C SER A 153 -41.41 11.56 -8.21
N PRO A 154 -42.03 12.42 -7.40
CA PRO A 154 -43.45 12.30 -7.09
C PRO A 154 -44.26 13.16 -8.08
N SER A 155 -44.73 12.54 -9.16
CA SER A 155 -45.81 13.07 -10.00
C SER A 155 -46.81 11.97 -10.30
#